data_AF-A0A1F2XW74-F1
#
_entry.id   AF-A0A1F2XW74-F1
#
_cell.length_a   1.000
_cell.length_b   1.000
_cell.length_c   1.000
_cell.angle_alpha   90.00
_cell.angle_beta   90.00
_cell.angle_gamma   90.00
#
_symmetry.space_group_name_H-M   'P 1'
#
loop_
_entity.id
_entity.type
_entity.pdbx_description
1 polymer ?
#
loop_
_entity_poly.entity_id
_entity_poly.type
_entity_poly.pdbx_seq_one_letter_code
_entity_poly.pdbx_strand_id
1 'polypeptide(L)'
;MRDLPRQLSADELAELFEGRTRFVELLADVDDPLGRAEELLVALSHEDKIEALNAHPAIGARKLSQRSAGEQGSDADPAVLSGLAYLNQVYEEKFGFRFVVFVNGRPKREILEVLRERIGRTLEEELNTGCRELVAIARDRWTRT
;
A
#
# COMPACT_ATOMS: atom_id res chain seq x y z
N MET A 1 10.82 16.29 11.33
CA MET A 1 9.43 15.87 11.04
C MET A 1 8.69 17.09 10.55
N ARG A 2 8.26 17.10 9.28
CA ARG A 2 7.29 18.10 8.81
C ARG A 2 5.95 17.81 9.48
N ASP A 3 5.23 18.84 9.90
CA ASP A 3 3.83 18.70 10.26
C ASP A 3 3.04 18.18 9.05
N LEU A 4 1.93 17.47 9.29
CA LEU A 4 1.05 17.07 8.20
C LEU A 4 0.53 18.33 7.48
N PRO A 5 0.55 18.35 6.15
CA PRO A 5 0.23 19.52 5.36
C PRO A 5 -1.26 19.83 5.51
N ARG A 6 -1.60 21.11 5.68
CA ARG A 6 -3.02 21.53 5.76
C ARG A 6 -3.79 21.18 4.48
N GLN A 7 -3.11 21.09 3.33
CA GLN A 7 -3.68 20.68 2.06
C GLN A 7 -2.60 20.06 1.15
N LEU A 8 -2.95 19.01 0.40
CA LEU A 8 -2.14 18.45 -0.69
C LEU A 8 -3.00 18.36 -1.95
N SER A 9 -2.40 18.65 -3.09
CA SER A 9 -3.04 18.45 -4.39
C SER A 9 -3.23 16.98 -4.72
N ALA A 10 -4.14 16.67 -5.64
CA ALA A 10 -4.35 15.31 -6.14
C ALA A 10 -3.07 14.73 -6.78
N ASP A 11 -2.22 15.56 -7.39
CA ASP A 11 -0.97 15.11 -8.01
C ASP A 11 0.08 14.75 -6.94
N GLU A 12 0.23 15.57 -5.89
CA GLU A 12 1.10 15.24 -4.74
C GLU A 12 0.64 13.97 -4.04
N LEU A 13 -0.68 13.81 -3.84
CA LEU A 13 -1.26 12.60 -3.27
C LEU A 13 -1.08 11.39 -4.19
N ALA A 14 -1.24 11.54 -5.51
CA ALA A 14 -1.02 10.47 -6.46
C ALA A 14 0.44 9.95 -6.42
N GLU A 15 1.42 10.84 -6.21
CA GLU A 15 2.81 10.42 -5.96
C GLU A 15 2.97 9.65 -4.65
N LEU A 16 2.30 10.09 -3.57
CA LEU A 16 2.37 9.43 -2.26
C LEU A 16 1.67 8.07 -2.23
N PHE A 17 0.60 7.88 -3.00
CA PHE A 17 -0.15 6.63 -3.08
C PHE A 17 0.26 5.74 -4.27
N GLU A 18 1.18 6.21 -5.12
CA GLU A 18 1.59 5.58 -6.38
C GLU A 18 0.42 5.31 -7.36
N GLY A 19 -0.57 6.21 -7.36
CA GLY A 19 -1.63 6.22 -8.36
C GLY A 19 -2.73 7.24 -8.06
N ARG A 20 -3.35 7.74 -9.12
CA ARG A 20 -4.45 8.70 -9.04
C ARG A 20 -5.78 7.93 -9.10
N THR A 21 -6.33 7.62 -7.93
CA THR A 21 -7.56 6.84 -7.75
C THR A 21 -8.70 7.71 -7.23
N ARG A 22 -9.93 7.16 -7.14
CA ARG A 22 -11.06 7.88 -6.54
C ARG A 22 -10.77 8.32 -5.11
N PHE A 23 -10.08 7.47 -4.35
CA PHE A 23 -9.63 7.80 -2.99
C PHE A 23 -8.71 9.03 -2.95
N VAL A 24 -7.74 9.10 -3.86
CA VAL A 24 -6.81 10.24 -3.96
C VAL A 24 -7.51 11.53 -4.33
N GLU A 25 -8.47 11.50 -5.26
CA GLU A 25 -9.27 12.67 -5.62
C GLU A 25 -10.07 13.17 -4.42
N LEU A 26 -10.72 12.27 -3.67
CA LEU A 26 -11.50 12.63 -2.49
C LEU A 26 -10.63 13.16 -1.34
N LEU A 27 -9.40 12.64 -1.20
CA LEU A 27 -8.46 13.15 -0.22
C LEU A 27 -8.02 14.58 -0.56
N ALA A 28 -7.80 14.91 -1.83
CA ALA A 28 -7.36 16.24 -2.24
C ALA A 28 -8.37 17.35 -1.86
N ASP A 29 -9.64 16.99 -1.73
CA ASP A 29 -10.74 17.91 -1.38
C ASP A 29 -10.90 18.14 0.13
N VAL A 30 -10.11 17.49 1.00
CA VAL A 30 -10.19 17.67 2.45
C VAL A 30 -8.96 18.36 3.03
N ASP A 31 -9.17 19.10 4.12
CA ASP A 31 -8.08 19.57 4.96
C ASP A 31 -7.40 18.39 5.68
N ASP A 32 -6.08 18.48 5.84
CA ASP A 32 -5.23 17.43 6.43
C ASP A 32 -5.49 16.03 5.81
N PRO A 33 -5.23 15.86 4.49
CA PRO A 33 -5.58 14.64 3.77
C PRO A 33 -4.95 13.40 4.39
N LEU A 34 -3.68 13.46 4.79
CA LEU A 34 -2.99 12.32 5.40
C LEU A 34 -3.47 12.03 6.83
N GLY A 35 -3.92 13.04 7.59
CA GLY A 35 -4.56 12.84 8.89
C GLY A 35 -5.93 12.19 8.77
N ARG A 36 -6.70 12.53 7.73
CA ARG A 36 -8.06 12.03 7.48
C ARG A 36 -8.16 10.78 6.60
N ALA A 37 -7.04 10.31 6.06
CA ALA A 37 -6.98 9.18 5.13
C ALA A 37 -7.65 7.90 5.65
N GLU A 38 -7.45 7.55 6.93
CA GLU A 38 -8.08 6.36 7.52
C GLU A 38 -9.60 6.52 7.67
N GLU A 39 -10.08 7.70 8.10
CA GLU A 39 -11.50 8.02 8.20
C GLU A 39 -12.20 7.91 6.84
N LEU A 40 -11.60 8.50 5.81
CA LEU A 40 -12.12 8.45 4.44
C LEU A 40 -12.12 7.03 3.88
N LEU A 41 -11.06 6.25 4.11
CA LEU A 41 -11.03 4.84 3.69
C LEU A 41 -12.15 4.04 4.33
N VAL A 42 -12.47 4.25 5.61
CA VAL A 42 -13.59 3.54 6.25
C VAL A 42 -14.91 3.80 5.52
N ALA A 43 -15.15 5.03 5.08
CA ALA A 43 -16.36 5.45 4.38
C ALA A 43 -16.41 5.04 2.90
N LEU A 44 -15.29 4.64 2.30
CA LEU A 44 -15.23 4.22 0.90
C LEU A 44 -15.94 2.89 0.64
N SER A 45 -16.44 2.76 -0.59
CA SER A 45 -16.95 1.50 -1.11
C SER A 45 -15.84 0.45 -1.17
N HIS A 46 -16.21 -0.84 -1.20
CA HIS A 46 -15.23 -1.92 -1.40
C HIS A 46 -14.48 -1.77 -2.73
N GLU A 47 -15.16 -1.31 -3.78
CA GLU A 47 -14.57 -1.11 -5.10
C GLU A 47 -13.48 -0.03 -5.06
N ASP A 48 -13.75 1.11 -4.44
CA ASP A 48 -12.77 2.21 -4.32
C ASP A 48 -11.58 1.81 -3.44
N LYS A 49 -11.81 1.02 -2.38
CA LYS A 49 -10.71 0.45 -1.56
C LYS A 49 -9.82 -0.46 -2.39
N ILE A 50 -10.43 -1.34 -3.19
CA ILE A 50 -9.72 -2.27 -4.08
C ILE A 50 -8.95 -1.51 -5.16
N GLU A 51 -9.55 -0.47 -5.75
CA GLU A 51 -8.88 0.41 -6.71
C GLU A 51 -7.63 1.03 -6.10
N ALA A 52 -7.73 1.60 -4.88
CA ALA A 52 -6.61 2.19 -4.16
C ALA A 52 -5.47 1.19 -3.92
N LEU A 53 -5.78 -0.04 -3.51
CA LEU A 53 -4.77 -1.08 -3.28
C LEU A 53 -4.13 -1.55 -4.60
N ASN A 54 -4.92 -1.67 -5.66
CA ASN A 54 -4.46 -2.13 -6.96
C ASN A 54 -3.64 -1.09 -7.73
N ALA A 55 -3.73 0.19 -7.37
CA ALA A 55 -2.82 1.22 -7.87
C ALA A 55 -1.39 1.01 -7.34
N HIS A 56 -1.25 0.51 -6.11
CA HIS A 56 0.05 0.29 -5.50
C HIS A 56 0.79 -0.90 -6.13
N PRO A 57 2.11 -0.83 -6.32
CA PRO A 57 2.89 -1.97 -6.77
C PRO A 57 2.98 -3.05 -5.68
N ALA A 58 2.94 -4.31 -6.11
CA ALA A 58 3.12 -5.46 -5.22
C ALA A 58 4.58 -5.58 -4.73
N ILE A 59 4.76 -6.18 -3.56
CA ILE A 59 6.08 -6.53 -3.03
C ILE A 59 6.77 -7.56 -3.94
N GLY A 60 8.01 -7.29 -4.34
CA GLY A 60 8.79 -8.17 -5.22
C GLY A 60 8.50 -8.01 -6.71
N ALA A 61 7.71 -7.02 -7.13
CA ALA A 61 7.46 -6.75 -8.54
C ALA A 61 8.74 -6.29 -9.27
N ARG A 62 8.85 -6.66 -10.56
CA ARG A 62 10.04 -6.33 -11.39
C ARG A 62 10.05 -4.90 -11.92
N LYS A 63 8.88 -4.29 -12.09
CA LYS A 63 8.73 -2.91 -12.59
C LYS A 63 8.21 -2.06 -11.43
N LEU A 64 9.09 -1.27 -10.83
CA LEU A 64 8.81 -0.39 -9.70
C LEU A 64 9.24 1.03 -10.04
N SER A 65 8.57 2.01 -9.43
CA SER A 65 9.10 3.37 -9.33
C SER A 65 10.41 3.37 -8.52
N GLN A 66 11.23 4.42 -8.64
CA GLN A 66 12.45 4.54 -7.82
C GLN A 66 12.13 4.51 -6.31
N ARG A 67 10.99 5.08 -5.93
CA ARG A 67 10.49 5.12 -4.56
C ARG A 67 10.16 3.72 -4.05
N SER A 68 9.29 2.99 -4.75
CA SER A 68 8.97 1.60 -4.39
C SER A 68 10.19 0.68 -4.41
N ALA A 69 11.13 0.87 -5.34
CA ALA A 69 12.37 0.10 -5.37
C ALA A 69 13.23 0.35 -4.11
N GLY A 70 13.30 1.60 -3.64
CA GLY A 70 13.98 1.96 -2.40
C GLY A 70 13.30 1.39 -1.15
N GLU A 71 11.97 1.43 -1.09
CA GLU A 71 11.18 0.92 0.03
C GLU A 71 11.28 -0.61 0.19
N GLN A 72 11.27 -1.34 -0.92
CA GLN A 72 11.32 -2.81 -0.92
C GLN A 72 12.75 -3.39 -0.90
N GLY A 73 13.76 -2.56 -1.20
CA GLY A 73 15.16 -2.94 -1.35
C GLY A 73 15.42 -3.88 -2.55
N SER A 74 16.69 -4.04 -2.93
CA SER A 74 17.10 -4.94 -4.02
C SER A 74 17.39 -6.37 -3.56
N ASP A 75 17.78 -6.55 -2.30
CA ASP A 75 18.28 -7.85 -1.82
C ASP A 75 17.15 -8.78 -1.43
N ALA A 76 17.03 -9.88 -2.18
CA ALA A 76 16.35 -11.08 -1.72
C ALA A 76 16.92 -12.30 -2.42
N ASP A 77 17.12 -13.36 -1.64
CA ASP A 77 17.38 -14.70 -2.14
C ASP A 77 16.34 -15.06 -3.23
N PRO A 78 16.75 -15.62 -4.38
CA PRO A 78 15.83 -16.11 -5.41
C PRO A 78 14.66 -16.94 -4.87
N ALA A 79 14.89 -17.76 -3.83
CA ALA A 79 13.83 -18.56 -3.20
C ALA A 79 12.77 -17.68 -2.53
N VAL A 80 13.17 -16.56 -1.89
CA VAL A 80 12.24 -15.60 -1.28
C VAL A 80 11.45 -14.87 -2.36
N LEU A 81 12.09 -14.47 -3.46
CA LEU A 81 11.40 -13.81 -4.58
C LEU A 81 10.38 -14.74 -5.25
N SER A 82 10.74 -16.01 -5.45
CA SER A 82 9.80 -17.03 -5.95
C SER A 82 8.64 -17.26 -4.98
N GLY A 83 8.92 -17.31 -3.67
CA GLY A 83 7.89 -17.42 -2.65
C GLY A 83 6.91 -16.24 -2.65
N LEU A 84 7.42 -15.01 -2.76
CA LEU A 84 6.59 -13.81 -2.85
C LEU A 84 5.75 -13.81 -4.13
N ALA A 85 6.33 -14.17 -5.27
CA ALA A 85 5.59 -14.24 -6.54
C ALA A 85 4.44 -15.25 -6.45
N TYR A 86 4.70 -16.46 -5.93
CA TYR A 86 3.68 -17.48 -5.74
C TYR A 86 2.58 -17.02 -4.78
N LEU A 87 2.94 -16.49 -3.62
CA LEU A 87 1.94 -16.09 -2.63
C LEU A 87 1.17 -14.83 -3.03
N ASN A 88 1.76 -13.90 -3.78
CA ASN A 88 1.00 -12.78 -4.36
C ASN A 88 -0.09 -13.30 -5.30
N GLN A 89 0.21 -14.30 -6.14
CA GLN A 89 -0.80 -14.92 -7.00
C GLN A 89 -1.92 -15.56 -6.18
N VAL A 90 -1.57 -16.39 -5.19
CA VAL A 90 -2.57 -17.03 -4.30
C VAL A 90 -3.42 -15.99 -3.56
N TYR A 91 -2.79 -14.91 -3.11
CA TYR A 91 -3.45 -13.81 -2.42
C TYR A 91 -4.45 -13.09 -3.34
N GLU A 92 -4.03 -12.72 -4.55
CA GLU A 92 -4.89 -12.05 -5.54
C GLU A 92 -6.05 -12.95 -5.99
N GLU A 93 -5.82 -14.25 -6.16
CA GLU A 93 -6.88 -15.24 -6.45
C GLU A 93 -7.91 -15.33 -5.32
N LYS A 94 -7.48 -15.25 -4.06
CA LYS A 94 -8.36 -15.35 -2.89
C LYS A 94 -9.16 -14.06 -2.66
N PHE A 95 -8.48 -12.90 -2.69
CA PHE A 95 -9.05 -11.64 -2.22
C PHE A 95 -9.49 -10.69 -3.35
N GLY A 96 -8.99 -10.88 -4.57
CA GLY A 96 -9.34 -10.05 -5.73
C GLY A 96 -8.61 -8.70 -5.79
N PHE A 97 -7.58 -8.49 -4.96
CA PHE A 97 -6.77 -7.27 -4.96
C PHE A 97 -5.32 -7.57 -4.57
N ARG A 98 -4.41 -6.64 -4.89
CA ARG A 98 -2.97 -6.75 -4.62
C ARG A 98 -2.66 -6.74 -3.14
N PHE A 99 -1.66 -7.52 -2.74
CA PHE A 99 -1.13 -7.46 -1.39
C PHE A 99 -0.33 -6.18 -1.16
N VAL A 100 -0.77 -5.38 -0.19
CA VAL A 100 -0.11 -4.15 0.26
C VAL A 100 0.33 -4.28 1.72
N VAL A 101 1.59 -3.94 1.97
CA VAL A 101 2.22 -3.97 3.29
C VAL A 101 3.29 -2.89 3.38
N PHE A 102 3.29 -2.15 4.49
CA PHE A 102 4.33 -1.18 4.79
C PHE A 102 5.60 -1.90 5.22
N VAL A 103 6.60 -1.95 4.35
CA VAL A 103 7.83 -2.71 4.60
C VAL A 103 8.56 -2.19 5.84
N ASN A 104 8.63 -0.87 6.05
CA ASN A 104 9.26 -0.23 7.20
C ASN A 104 10.65 -0.79 7.54
N GLY A 105 11.48 -1.03 6.52
CA GLY A 105 12.82 -1.60 6.68
C GLY A 105 12.89 -3.10 6.97
N ARG A 106 11.75 -3.80 7.06
CA ARG A 106 11.72 -5.26 7.22
C ARG A 106 12.27 -5.95 5.96
N PRO A 107 13.09 -7.00 6.11
CA PRO A 107 13.61 -7.75 4.97
C PRO A 107 12.49 -8.54 4.28
N LYS A 108 12.63 -8.78 2.97
CA LYS A 108 11.61 -9.50 2.17
C LYS A 108 11.23 -10.88 2.72
N ARG A 109 12.15 -11.58 3.39
CA ARG A 109 11.86 -12.86 4.07
C ARG A 109 10.83 -12.72 5.18
N GLU A 110 10.85 -11.60 5.92
CA GLU A 110 9.88 -11.35 6.97
C GLU A 110 8.53 -10.96 6.36
N ILE A 111 8.54 -10.18 5.28
CA ILE A 111 7.33 -9.85 4.53
C ILE A 111 6.67 -11.10 3.92
N LEU A 112 7.47 -12.08 3.49
CA LEU A 112 6.96 -13.36 3.01
C LEU A 112 6.14 -14.08 4.10
N GLU A 113 6.62 -14.08 5.34
CA GLU A 113 5.90 -14.69 6.47
C GLU A 113 4.63 -13.90 6.83
N VAL A 114 4.68 -12.56 6.76
CA VAL A 114 3.49 -11.71 6.93
C VAL A 114 2.44 -12.04 5.86
N LEU A 115 2.84 -12.24 4.61
CA LEU A 115 1.94 -12.63 3.53
C LEU A 115 1.33 -14.01 3.78
N ARG A 116 2.11 -14.99 4.24
CA ARG A 116 1.61 -16.33 4.63
C ARG A 116 0.53 -16.24 5.71
N GLU A 117 0.76 -15.43 6.74
CA GLU A 117 -0.21 -15.22 7.82
C GLU A 117 -1.50 -14.56 7.30
N ARG A 118 -1.36 -13.48 6.52
CA ARG A 118 -2.49 -12.68 6.03
C ARG A 118 -3.39 -13.42 5.05
N ILE A 119 -2.86 -14.42 4.33
CA ILE A 119 -3.68 -15.33 3.52
C ILE A 119 -4.72 -16.07 4.37
N GLY A 120 -4.51 -16.25 5.68
CA GLY A 120 -5.48 -16.89 6.57
C GLY A 120 -6.70 -16.02 6.94
N ARG A 121 -6.68 -14.72 6.68
CA ARG A 121 -7.70 -13.76 7.13
C ARG A 121 -8.98 -13.80 6.31
N THR A 122 -10.03 -13.19 6.86
CA THR A 122 -11.26 -12.90 6.13
C THR A 122 -11.06 -11.75 5.14
N LEU A 123 -11.92 -11.66 4.11
CA LEU A 123 -11.86 -10.58 3.11
C LEU A 123 -11.96 -9.19 3.77
N GLU A 124 -12.87 -9.01 4.72
CA GLU A 124 -13.11 -7.72 5.38
C GLU A 124 -11.91 -7.29 6.24
N GLU A 125 -11.37 -8.19 7.06
CA GLU A 125 -10.17 -7.92 7.87
C GLU A 125 -8.98 -7.54 6.99
N GLU A 126 -8.81 -8.25 5.88
CA GLU A 126 -7.66 -8.08 5.02
C GLU A 126 -7.75 -6.81 4.16
N LEU A 127 -8.94 -6.49 3.65
CA LEU A 127 -9.20 -5.24 2.95
C LEU A 127 -8.92 -4.04 3.85
N ASN A 128 -9.44 -4.07 5.09
CA ASN A 128 -9.19 -3.01 6.07
C ASN A 128 -7.70 -2.92 6.47
N THR A 129 -7.00 -4.05 6.57
CA THR A 129 -5.56 -4.08 6.85
C THR A 129 -4.77 -3.45 5.71
N GLY A 130 -5.01 -3.88 4.47
CA GLY A 130 -4.34 -3.33 3.29
C GLY A 130 -4.50 -1.82 3.18
N CYS A 131 -5.70 -1.31 3.43
CA CYS A 131 -5.99 0.13 3.44
C CYS A 131 -5.17 0.89 4.49
N ARG A 132 -5.04 0.36 5.72
CA ARG A 132 -4.20 0.98 6.76
C ARG A 132 -2.72 0.96 6.40
N GLU A 133 -2.23 -0.15 5.85
CA GLU A 133 -0.85 -0.28 5.39
C GLU A 133 -0.54 0.74 4.28
N LEU A 134 -1.47 0.93 3.33
CA LEU A 134 -1.37 1.92 2.26
C LEU A 134 -1.24 3.35 2.81
N VAL A 135 -2.06 3.72 3.80
CA VAL A 135 -1.96 5.04 4.45
C VAL A 135 -0.64 5.20 5.22
N ALA A 136 -0.19 4.16 5.92
CA ALA A 136 1.08 4.19 6.62
C ALA A 136 2.25 4.45 5.66
N ILE A 137 2.24 3.81 4.48
CA ILE A 137 3.20 4.06 3.41
C ILE A 137 3.17 5.53 2.96
N ALA A 138 1.98 6.06 2.64
CA ALA A 138 1.85 7.46 2.19
C ALA A 138 2.33 8.47 3.26
N ARG A 139 2.04 8.22 4.54
CA ARG A 139 2.53 9.03 5.66
C ARG A 139 4.05 8.96 5.80
N ASP A 140 4.65 7.77 5.73
CA ASP A 140 6.11 7.61 5.79
C ASP A 140 6.78 8.35 4.64
N ARG A 141 6.27 8.20 3.41
CA ARG A 141 6.72 8.93 2.22
C ARG A 141 6.71 10.44 2.42
N TRP A 142 5.64 10.99 2.99
CA TRP A 142 5.56 12.42 3.30
C TRP A 142 6.59 12.85 4.35
N THR A 143 6.72 12.12 5.45
CA THR A 143 7.63 12.50 6.55
C THR A 143 9.11 12.44 6.17
N ARG A 144 9.46 11.67 5.15
CA ARG A 144 10.83 11.53 4.60
C ARG A 144 11.14 12.48 3.44
N THR A 145 10.17 13.28 2.98
CA THR A 145 10.34 14.30 1.93
C THR A 145 10.68 15.64 2.55
#